data_AF-A0A9R1VPH4-F1
#
_entry.id   AF-A0A9R1VPH4-F1
#
_cell.length_a   1.000
_cell.length_b   1.000
_cell.length_c   1.000
_cell.angle_alpha   90.00
_cell.angle_beta   90.00
_cell.angle_gamma   90.00
#
_symmetry.space_group_name_H-M   'P 1'
#
loop_
_entity.id
_entity.type
_entity.pdbx_description
1 polymer ?
#
loop_
_entity_poly.entity_id
_entity_poly.type
_entity_poly.pdbx_seq_one_letter_code
_entity_poly.pdbx_strand_id
1 'polypeptide(L)'
;MARGLTLLFSVLILIALTQIQIMVVVAAEPQVPCYFIFGDSMVDSGNNNGLLTAAKANYPPYGIDFPQGVTGRFTNGRTIADIIDRKQHINIKKRKKIFSDRIKTARTAPNHKTRFRTFAMWFAFIIRDNHDA
;
A
#
# COMPACT_ATOMS: atom_id res chain seq x y z
N MET A 1 -55.02 -12.41 -7.02
CA MET A 1 -53.89 -12.38 -7.97
C MET A 1 -53.02 -11.12 -7.84
N ALA A 2 -53.58 -9.92 -7.72
CA ALA A 2 -52.80 -8.67 -7.61
C ALA A 2 -51.83 -8.59 -6.40
N ARG A 3 -52.23 -9.09 -5.22
CA ARG A 3 -51.41 -9.03 -3.99
C ARG A 3 -50.09 -9.83 -4.05
N GLY A 4 -50.10 -10.99 -4.70
CA GLY A 4 -48.88 -11.80 -4.87
C GLY A 4 -47.89 -11.14 -5.83
N LEU A 5 -48.41 -10.51 -6.89
CA LEU A 5 -47.61 -9.78 -7.86
C LEU A 5 -46.97 -8.53 -7.24
N THR A 6 -47.72 -7.76 -6.44
CA THR A 6 -47.17 -6.59 -5.73
C THR A 6 -46.08 -6.97 -4.72
N LEU A 7 -46.23 -8.12 -4.04
CA LEU A 7 -45.20 -8.62 -3.12
C LEU A 7 -43.91 -9.01 -3.87
N LEU A 8 -44.04 -9.72 -5.00
CA LEU A 8 -42.89 -10.06 -5.85
C LEU A 8 -42.11 -8.83 -6.32
N PHE A 9 -42.79 -7.80 -6.82
CA PHE A 9 -42.14 -6.54 -7.21
C PHE A 9 -41.43 -5.86 -6.04
N SER A 10 -42.04 -5.85 -4.84
CA SER A 10 -41.41 -5.25 -3.67
C SER A 10 -40.13 -5.99 -3.23
N VAL A 11 -40.10 -7.32 -3.32
CA VAL A 11 -38.92 -8.13 -2.99
C VAL A 11 -37.80 -7.90 -4.00
N LEU A 12 -38.11 -7.82 -5.29
CA LEU A 12 -37.12 -7.54 -6.35
C LEU A 12 -36.49 -6.16 -6.18
N ILE A 13 -37.28 -5.15 -5.81
CA ILE A 13 -36.78 -3.80 -5.51
C ILE A 13 -35.84 -3.83 -4.30
N LEU A 14 -36.20 -4.53 -3.22
CA LEU A 14 -35.33 -4.66 -2.05
C LEU A 14 -33.99 -5.33 -2.41
N ILE A 15 -34.02 -6.42 -3.19
CA ILE A 15 -32.81 -7.09 -3.67
C ILE A 15 -31.96 -6.12 -4.50
N ALA A 16 -32.55 -5.42 -5.47
CA ALA A 16 -31.83 -4.46 -6.31
C ALA A 16 -31.17 -3.34 -5.46
N LEU A 17 -31.89 -2.81 -4.46
CA LEU A 17 -31.34 -1.80 -3.54
C LEU A 17 -30.15 -2.34 -2.72
N THR A 18 -30.22 -3.58 -2.23
CA THR A 18 -29.09 -4.21 -1.52
C THR A 18 -27.86 -4.42 -2.44
N GLN A 19 -28.06 -4.78 -3.70
CA GLN A 19 -26.97 -4.94 -4.67
C GLN A 19 -26.30 -3.59 -4.98
N ILE A 20 -27.07 -2.52 -5.10
CA ILE A 20 -26.55 -1.16 -5.31
C ILE A 20 -25.70 -0.70 -4.12
N GLN A 21 -26.14 -0.97 -2.87
CA GLN A 21 -25.38 -0.63 -1.67
C GLN A 21 -24.02 -1.35 -1.63
N ILE A 22 -23.96 -2.62 -2.04
CA ILE A 22 -22.71 -3.40 -2.09
C ILE A 22 -21.74 -2.80 -3.12
N MET A 23 -22.24 -2.42 -4.30
CA MET A 23 -21.40 -1.81 -5.35
C MET A 23 -20.78 -0.49 -4.90
N VAL A 24 -21.51 0.34 -4.15
CA VAL A 24 -21.00 1.61 -3.61
C VAL A 24 -19.86 1.39 -2.61
N VAL A 25 -19.93 0.35 -1.78
CA VAL A 25 -18.86 0.02 -0.82
C VAL A 25 -17.60 -0.48 -1.54
N VAL A 26 -17.76 -1.25 -2.61
CA VAL A 26 -16.63 -1.79 -3.39
C VAL A 26 -15.92 -0.71 -4.20
N ALA A 27 -16.62 0.36 -4.60
CA ALA A 27 -16.06 1.48 -5.37
C ALA A 27 -15.35 2.54 -4.52
N ALA A 28 -15.11 2.29 -3.22
CA ALA A 28 -14.45 3.24 -2.34
C ALA A 28 -12.98 3.45 -2.77
N GLU A 29 -12.63 4.71 -3.05
CA GLU A 29 -11.27 5.12 -3.37
C GLU A 29 -10.39 5.15 -2.11
N PRO A 30 -9.06 4.97 -2.24
CA PRO A 30 -8.12 5.10 -1.13
C PRO A 30 -8.27 6.46 -0.45
N GLN A 31 -8.30 6.49 0.89
CA GLN A 31 -8.49 7.72 1.65
C GLN A 31 -7.34 8.72 1.44
N VAL A 32 -6.14 8.22 1.13
CA VAL A 32 -4.95 9.02 0.82
C VAL A 32 -4.21 8.47 -0.39
N PRO A 33 -3.49 9.33 -1.15
CA PRO A 33 -2.78 8.90 -2.34
C PRO A 33 -1.52 8.07 -2.07
N CYS A 34 -0.89 8.19 -0.89
CA CYS A 34 0.28 7.42 -0.47
C CYS A 34 0.56 7.58 1.03
N TYR A 35 1.37 6.66 1.58
CA TYR A 35 1.94 6.77 2.93
C TYR A 35 3.46 6.95 2.88
N PHE A 36 3.97 7.67 3.87
CA PHE A 36 5.40 7.73 4.18
C PHE A 36 5.60 7.05 5.52
N ILE A 37 6.36 5.96 5.51
CA ILE A 37 6.58 5.12 6.68
C ILE A 37 8.02 5.33 7.12
N PHE A 38 8.18 5.84 8.34
CA PHE A 38 9.47 6.03 8.99
C PHE A 38 9.51 5.09 10.19
N GLY A 39 10.66 4.49 10.44
CA GLY A 39 10.83 3.59 11.57
C GLY A 39 12.10 2.76 11.45
N ASP A 40 12.07 1.62 12.14
CA ASP A 40 13.16 0.66 12.25
C ASP A 40 12.80 -0.68 11.57
N SER A 41 13.42 -1.76 12.03
CA SER A 41 13.18 -3.12 11.55
C SER A 41 11.71 -3.56 11.57
N MET A 42 10.87 -3.00 12.44
CA MET A 42 9.45 -3.37 12.55
C MET A 42 8.61 -3.00 11.32
N VAL A 43 9.08 -2.00 10.55
CA VAL A 43 8.40 -1.52 9.35
C VAL A 43 9.24 -1.70 8.09
N ASP A 44 10.43 -2.31 8.21
CA ASP A 44 11.31 -2.55 7.08
C ASP A 44 10.77 -3.67 6.19
N SER A 45 10.56 -3.32 4.91
CA SER A 45 10.08 -4.21 3.85
C SER A 45 11.20 -4.81 3.01
N GLY A 46 12.45 -4.76 3.50
CA GLY A 46 13.66 -5.17 2.80
C GLY A 46 14.41 -4.02 2.14
N ASN A 47 14.24 -2.78 2.61
CA ASN A 47 14.93 -1.60 2.11
C ASN A 47 16.46 -1.73 2.27
N ASN A 48 16.91 -2.40 3.32
CA ASN A 48 18.34 -2.60 3.59
C ASN A 48 19.03 -3.55 2.60
N ASN A 49 18.30 -4.33 1.80
CA ASN A 49 18.90 -5.26 0.84
C ASN A 49 19.73 -4.56 -0.24
N GLY A 50 19.37 -3.32 -0.59
CA GLY A 50 20.11 -2.49 -1.54
C GLY A 50 21.26 -1.68 -0.94
N LEU A 51 21.49 -1.76 0.37
CA LEU A 51 22.49 -0.95 1.09
C LEU A 51 23.69 -1.81 1.52
N LEU A 52 24.86 -1.19 1.67
CA LEU A 52 26.04 -1.81 2.27
C LEU A 52 25.95 -1.70 3.80
N THR A 53 25.15 -2.58 4.41
CA THR A 53 24.90 -2.60 5.85
C THR A 53 24.82 -4.04 6.36
N ALA A 54 25.16 -4.22 7.64
CA ALA A 54 24.93 -5.48 8.36
C ALA A 54 23.45 -5.68 8.75
N ALA A 55 22.63 -4.64 8.68
CA ALA A 55 21.21 -4.67 9.05
C ALA A 55 20.32 -5.31 7.98
N LYS A 56 20.64 -6.53 7.51
CA LYS A 56 19.86 -7.25 6.50
C LYS A 56 19.23 -8.50 7.09
N ALA A 57 17.91 -8.65 6.98
CA ALA A 57 17.18 -9.83 7.44
C ALA A 57 17.07 -10.93 6.36
N ASN A 58 18.19 -11.29 5.72
CA ASN A 58 18.25 -12.39 4.74
C ASN A 58 18.83 -13.65 5.37
N TYR A 59 18.37 -14.02 6.55
CA TYR A 59 18.84 -15.19 7.29
C TYR A 59 17.72 -15.78 8.17
N PRO A 60 17.75 -17.08 8.49
CA PRO A 60 16.77 -17.70 9.37
C PRO A 60 16.76 -17.07 10.77
N PRO A 61 15.60 -16.90 11.43
CA PRO A 61 14.31 -17.46 11.04
C PRO A 61 13.53 -16.61 10.01
N TYR A 62 14.04 -15.46 9.59
CA TYR A 62 13.25 -14.47 8.87
C TYR A 62 12.82 -14.91 7.47
N GLY A 63 11.52 -14.84 7.24
CA GLY A 63 10.89 -15.11 5.95
C GLY A 63 10.75 -16.58 5.57
N ILE A 64 10.89 -17.50 6.54
CA ILE A 64 10.62 -18.92 6.34
C ILE A 64 9.16 -19.21 5.98
N ASP A 65 8.23 -18.37 6.42
CA ASP A 65 6.78 -18.55 6.16
C ASP A 65 6.31 -17.82 4.87
N PHE A 66 7.20 -17.11 4.18
CA PHE A 66 6.87 -16.49 2.90
C PHE A 66 7.01 -17.51 1.75
N PRO A 67 6.07 -17.53 0.78
CA PRO A 67 6.14 -18.46 -0.36
C PRO A 67 7.41 -18.30 -1.21
N GLN A 68 7.96 -17.08 -1.28
CA GLN A 68 9.18 -16.75 -2.04
C GLN A 68 10.45 -16.80 -1.18
N GLY A 69 10.34 -17.19 0.09
CA GLY A 69 11.45 -17.26 1.05
C GLY A 69 11.87 -15.89 1.61
N VAL A 70 13.16 -15.71 1.87
CA VAL A 70 13.70 -14.51 2.54
C VAL A 70 13.37 -13.24 1.75
N THR A 71 12.64 -12.30 2.38
CA THR A 71 12.20 -11.05 1.74
C THR A 71 13.03 -9.82 2.15
N GLY A 72 13.89 -9.96 3.16
CA GLY A 72 14.58 -8.85 3.82
C GLY A 72 13.80 -8.19 4.96
N ARG A 73 12.61 -8.72 5.29
CA ARG A 73 11.82 -8.32 6.46
C ARG A 73 12.34 -8.97 7.72
N PHE A 74 12.33 -8.25 8.84
CA PHE A 74 12.67 -8.78 10.17
C PHE A 74 11.49 -9.55 10.79
N THR A 75 10.77 -10.33 9.98
CA THR A 75 9.61 -11.12 10.37
C THR A 75 9.36 -12.22 9.33
N ASN A 76 8.58 -13.23 9.71
CA ASN A 76 8.16 -14.29 8.81
C ASN A 76 6.86 -13.96 8.07
N GLY A 77 6.20 -12.87 8.46
CA GLY A 77 4.94 -12.44 7.88
C GLY A 77 4.96 -10.98 7.45
N ARG A 78 3.81 -10.50 6.97
CA ARG A 78 3.64 -9.10 6.58
C ARG A 78 3.75 -8.18 7.81
N THR A 79 4.43 -7.05 7.65
CA THR A 79 4.52 -6.00 8.68
C THR A 79 3.18 -5.27 8.80
N ILE A 80 3.03 -4.45 9.85
CA ILE A 80 1.83 -3.59 10.01
C ILE A 80 1.68 -2.65 8.80
N ALA A 81 2.79 -2.11 8.31
CA ALA A 81 2.82 -1.27 7.10
C ALA A 81 2.23 -2.00 5.89
N ASP A 82 2.62 -3.25 5.68
CA ASP A 82 2.13 -4.09 4.57
C ASP A 82 0.62 -4.38 4.68
N ILE A 83 0.10 -4.52 5.90
CA ILE A 83 -1.33 -4.77 6.14
C ILE A 83 -2.15 -3.51 5.86
N ILE A 84 -1.68 -2.34 6.30
CA ILE A 84 -2.35 -1.06 6.06
C ILE A 84 -2.39 -0.76 4.56
N ASP A 85 -1.27 -0.96 3.88
CA ASP A 85 -1.12 -0.74 2.45
C ASP A 85 -2.11 -1.61 1.64
N ARG A 86 -2.25 -2.90 1.98
CA ARG A 86 -3.26 -3.78 1.36
C ARG A 86 -4.69 -3.31 1.56
N LYS A 87 -5.05 -2.86 2.76
CA LYS A 87 -6.43 -2.41 3.05
C LYS A 87 -6.83 -1.18 2.24
N GLN A 88 -5.86 -0.34 1.88
CA GLN A 88 -6.12 0.93 1.23
C GLN A 88 -6.18 0.80 -0.29
N HIS A 89 -5.93 -0.38 -0.86
CA HIS A 89 -5.92 -0.65 -2.32
C HIS A 89 -5.14 0.41 -3.11
N ILE A 90 -4.10 0.98 -2.50
CA ILE A 90 -3.30 2.03 -3.14
C ILE A 90 -2.57 1.37 -4.31
N ASN A 91 -2.69 1.95 -5.50
CA ASN A 91 -1.87 1.53 -6.62
C ASN A 91 -0.43 2.05 -6.41
N ILE A 92 0.33 1.31 -5.61
CA ILE A 92 1.69 1.64 -5.19
C ILE A 92 2.59 1.82 -6.42
N LYS A 93 2.45 0.97 -7.45
CA LYS A 93 3.20 1.07 -8.72
C LYS A 93 3.04 2.45 -9.36
N LYS A 94 1.79 2.89 -9.55
CA LYS A 94 1.47 4.20 -10.13
C LYS A 94 1.99 5.33 -9.25
N ARG A 95 1.84 5.22 -7.92
CA ARG A 95 2.20 6.28 -6.96
C ARG A 95 3.71 6.39 -6.75
N LYS A 96 4.46 5.28 -6.75
CA LYS A 96 5.93 5.24 -6.77
C LYS A 96 6.49 6.01 -7.96
N LYS A 97 5.94 5.77 -9.14
CA LYS A 97 6.37 6.48 -10.36
C LYS A 97 6.19 7.99 -10.20
N ILE A 98 4.98 8.41 -9.80
CA ILE A 98 4.66 9.83 -9.54
C ILE A 98 5.62 10.44 -8.51
N PHE A 99 5.90 9.74 -7.41
CA PHE A 99 6.78 10.23 -6.36
C PHE A 99 8.24 10.31 -6.81
N SER A 100 8.75 9.28 -7.48
CA SER A 100 10.07 9.27 -8.10
C SER A 100 10.25 10.44 -9.07
N ASP A 101 9.25 10.67 -9.92
CA ASP A 101 9.28 11.78 -10.89
C ASP A 101 9.30 13.13 -10.16
N ARG A 102 8.52 13.30 -9.09
CA ARG A 102 8.55 14.50 -8.24
C ARG A 102 9.90 14.71 -7.55
N ILE A 103 10.55 13.65 -7.07
CA ILE A 103 11.91 13.73 -6.50
C ILE A 103 12.92 14.17 -7.57
N LYS A 104 12.87 13.59 -8.78
CA LYS A 104 13.77 13.95 -9.88
C LYS A 104 13.61 15.42 -10.25
N THR A 105 12.37 15.90 -10.40
CA THR A 105 12.07 17.32 -10.66
C THR A 105 12.55 18.23 -9.52
N ALA A 106 12.39 17.81 -8.26
CA ALA A 106 12.84 18.60 -7.12
C ALA A 106 14.37 18.63 -6.97
N ARG A 107 15.10 17.61 -7.44
CA ARG A 107 16.57 17.56 -7.42
C ARG A 107 17.20 18.57 -8.39
N THR A 108 16.54 18.78 -9.53
CA THR A 108 16.95 19.75 -10.57
C THR A 108 16.48 21.18 -10.27
N ALA A 109 15.75 21.42 -9.18
CA ALA A 109 15.28 22.74 -8.82
C ALA A 109 16.46 23.67 -8.40
N PRO A 110 16.46 24.94 -8.84
CA PRO A 110 17.60 25.84 -8.69
C PRO A 110 17.83 26.35 -7.25
N ASN A 111 16.87 26.16 -6.32
CA ASN A 111 16.90 26.80 -5.00
C ASN A 111 16.99 25.78 -3.84
N HIS A 112 17.88 26.05 -2.87
CA HIS A 112 18.19 25.21 -1.70
C HIS A 112 16.99 24.96 -0.77
N LYS A 113 16.09 25.93 -0.58
CA LYS A 113 14.87 25.75 0.24
C LYS A 113 13.91 24.72 -0.36
N THR A 114 13.88 24.58 -1.68
CA THR A 114 13.12 23.53 -2.38
C THR A 114 13.78 22.17 -2.21
N ARG A 115 15.12 22.11 -2.19
CA ARG A 115 15.90 20.89 -1.94
C ARG A 115 15.75 20.33 -0.53
N PHE A 116 15.51 21.17 0.48
CA PHE A 116 15.29 20.70 1.87
C PHE A 116 13.93 20.00 2.05
N ARG A 117 12.87 20.47 1.35
CA ARG A 117 11.60 19.72 1.25
C ARG A 117 11.81 18.34 0.61
N THR A 118 12.84 18.20 -0.24
CA THR A 118 13.28 16.95 -0.88
C THR A 118 14.11 16.06 0.04
N PHE A 119 14.81 16.59 1.03
CA PHE A 119 15.59 15.80 2.00
C PHE A 119 14.68 14.99 2.93
N ALA A 120 13.54 15.57 3.35
CA ALA A 120 12.48 14.84 4.05
C ALA A 120 11.88 13.70 3.20
N MET A 121 11.83 13.88 1.88
CA MET A 121 11.42 12.83 0.93
C MET A 121 12.48 11.74 0.73
N TRP A 122 13.74 11.97 1.12
CA TRP A 122 14.83 11.00 1.00
C TRP A 122 14.87 10.03 2.19
N PHE A 123 14.47 10.47 3.37
CA PHE A 123 14.15 9.57 4.49
C PHE A 123 12.84 8.79 4.27
N ALA A 124 11.99 9.28 3.37
CA ALA A 124 10.71 8.67 3.03
C ALA A 124 10.88 7.65 1.87
N PHE A 125 11.64 6.59 2.11
CA PHE A 125 11.90 5.53 1.12
C PHE A 125 11.72 4.16 1.78
N ILE A 126 10.99 3.17 1.26
CA ILE A 126 10.02 3.05 0.17
C ILE A 126 9.09 1.89 0.60
N ILE A 127 7.79 1.98 0.34
CA ILE A 127 6.93 0.79 0.34
C ILE A 127 7.39 -0.06 -0.85
N ARG A 128 8.22 -1.09 -0.64
CA ARG A 128 8.50 -2.06 -1.69
C ARG A 128 7.19 -2.78 -1.98
N ASP A 129 6.58 -2.47 -3.13
CA ASP A 129 5.54 -3.26 -3.83
C ASP A 129 5.46 -4.67 -3.25
N ASN A 130 4.60 -4.83 -2.26
CA ASN A 130 4.56 -6.05 -1.47
C ASN A 130 3.51 -7.02 -2.01
N HIS A 131 3.23 -6.89 -3.30
CA HIS A 131 2.30 -7.75 -4.00
C HIS A 131 2.84 -9.18 -4.17
N ASP A 132 4.16 -9.36 -4.03
CA ASP A 132 4.85 -10.61 -4.34
C ASP A 132 5.43 -11.32 -3.10
N ALA A 133 4.94 -11.02 -1.89
CA ALA A 133 5.24 -11.73 -0.63
C ALA A 133 4.00 -12.35 0.00
#